data_AF-A0A0N4UBC4-F1
#
_entry.id   AF-A0A0N4UBC4-F1
#
_cell.length_a   1.000
_cell.length_b   1.000
_cell.length_c   1.000
_cell.angle_alpha   90.00
_cell.angle_beta   90.00
_cell.angle_gamma   90.00
#
_symmetry.space_group_name_H-M   'P 1'
#
loop_
_entity.id
_entity.type
_entity.pdbx_description
1 polymer ?
#
loop_
_entity_poly.entity_id
_entity_poly.type
_entity_poly.pdbx_seq_one_letter_code
_entity_poly.pdbx_strand_id
1 'polypeptide(L)'
;MFQRRRQQNFGVYLLAYQLLNSGFIPPVTLLLIVFQIAVFLEIVPVFASWTLGQICLLPFSILGKREWYRLILPVFMHADDMHLYYNMISLLWKGRRLEPYMGSRRFFFTIFCFVLGTSVMTVAISYLMDEVFRIDGISLMSQCAVGFSGVLFALKVLLNTYFPYGDEYLLGWMPVPSRYACWAELLLIQMITPNASFVGHLAGILVGILYIWGPLERFVSVIDSCFLAAWVILGLFNFTRYNGTDYYENSFHNDFNSRNTYGQRAGYSHQPDPRQTYGWRTYQNQRNFDDYTGGFSEEEQMRQAVEESLRQRANRAPGAPPYPF
;
A
#
# COMPACT_ATOMS: atom_id res chain seq x y z
N MET A 1 29.02 -23.56 4.37
CA MET A 1 29.56 -22.26 4.83
C MET A 1 29.33 -21.23 3.71
N PHE A 2 28.13 -20.65 3.62
CA PHE A 2 27.93 -19.49 2.75
C PHE A 2 28.51 -18.29 3.49
N GLN A 3 29.78 -18.00 3.22
CA GLN A 3 30.39 -16.72 3.53
C GLN A 3 29.48 -15.64 2.93
N ARG A 4 28.81 -14.84 3.77
CA ARG A 4 28.21 -13.55 3.36
C ARG A 4 29.33 -12.79 2.66
N ARG A 5 29.38 -12.85 1.32
CA ARG A 5 30.26 -12.03 0.48
C ARG A 5 30.01 -10.60 0.92
N ARG A 6 30.95 -10.03 1.68
CA ARG A 6 31.14 -8.62 2.02
C ARG A 6 29.96 -7.77 1.51
N GLN A 7 28.82 -7.81 2.20
CA GLN A 7 27.61 -7.12 1.77
C GLN A 7 27.96 -5.64 1.72
N GLN A 8 28.04 -5.10 0.51
CA GLN A 8 28.03 -3.66 0.35
C GLN A 8 26.65 -3.26 0.88
N ASN A 9 26.58 -2.56 2.02
CA ASN A 9 25.31 -2.14 2.64
C ASN A 9 24.59 -1.06 1.82
N PHE A 10 24.81 -1.05 0.50
CA PHE A 10 24.38 -0.01 -0.42
C PHE A 10 22.86 0.09 -0.46
N GLY A 11 22.16 -1.04 -0.56
CA GLY A 11 20.69 -1.06 -0.50
C GLY A 11 20.14 -0.49 0.81
N VAL A 12 20.78 -0.76 1.95
CA VAL A 12 20.39 -0.22 3.25
C VAL A 12 20.62 1.29 3.32
N TYR A 13 21.76 1.78 2.82
CA TYR A 13 22.04 3.22 2.77
C TYR A 13 21.08 3.97 1.83
N LEU A 14 20.77 3.40 0.67
CA LEU A 14 19.76 3.94 -0.25
C LEU A 14 18.38 3.97 0.40
N LEU A 15 17.99 2.91 1.10
CA LEU A 15 16.72 2.85 1.83
C LEU A 15 16.67 3.93 2.92
N ALA A 16 17.74 4.08 3.70
CA ALA A 16 17.82 5.12 4.73
C ALA A 16 17.72 6.52 4.11
N TYR A 17 18.44 6.79 3.02
CA TYR A 17 18.33 8.06 2.29
C TYR A 17 16.91 8.30 1.80
N GLN A 18 16.26 7.28 1.22
CA GLN A 18 14.89 7.40 0.73
C GLN A 18 13.89 7.63 1.86
N LEU A 19 14.02 6.93 2.99
CA LEU A 19 13.15 7.13 4.17
C LEU A 19 13.30 8.55 4.75
N LEU A 20 14.53 9.05 4.90
CA LEU A 20 14.82 10.38 5.42
C LEU A 20 14.29 11.51 4.53
N ASN A 21 14.30 11.32 3.20
CA ASN A 21 13.79 12.29 2.23
C ASN A 21 12.30 12.09 1.92
N SER A 22 11.66 11.12 2.54
CA SER A 22 10.27 10.84 2.27
C SER A 22 9.36 11.63 3.20
N GLY A 23 8.17 12.00 2.73
CA GLY A 23 7.15 12.65 3.57
C GLY A 23 6.61 11.71 4.66
N PHE A 24 5.44 12.01 5.20
CA PHE A 24 4.83 11.17 6.23
C PHE A 24 4.81 9.67 5.85
N ILE A 25 5.23 8.82 6.79
CA ILE A 25 5.17 7.36 6.66
C ILE A 25 4.18 6.86 7.72
N PRO A 26 3.11 6.19 7.31
CA PRO A 26 2.17 5.59 8.24
C PRO A 26 2.86 4.65 9.26
N PRO A 27 2.41 4.60 10.51
CA PRO A 27 3.17 4.02 11.62
C PRO A 27 3.44 2.52 11.49
N VAL A 28 2.49 1.72 11.01
CA VAL A 28 2.69 0.27 10.85
C VAL A 28 3.64 -0.02 9.70
N THR A 29 3.51 0.71 8.60
CA THR A 29 4.42 0.66 7.46
C THR A 29 5.84 0.99 7.89
N LEU A 30 6.03 2.08 8.64
CA LEU A 30 7.34 2.47 9.19
C LEU A 30 7.90 1.38 10.11
N LEU A 31 7.09 0.87 11.03
CA LEU A 31 7.49 -0.18 11.98
C LEU A 31 7.96 -1.44 11.25
N LEU A 32 7.21 -1.89 10.23
CA LEU A 32 7.57 -3.07 9.43
C LEU A 32 8.86 -2.87 8.63
N ILE A 33 9.09 -1.66 8.09
CA ILE A 33 10.33 -1.34 7.39
C ILE A 33 11.52 -1.35 8.36
N VAL A 34 11.41 -0.63 9.48
CA VAL A 34 12.48 -0.55 10.49
C VAL A 34 12.78 -1.93 11.07
N PHE A 35 11.75 -2.72 11.38
CA PHE A 35 11.92 -4.08 11.89
C PHE A 35 12.68 -4.96 10.91
N GLN A 36 12.35 -4.94 9.62
CA GLN A 36 13.03 -5.77 8.62
C GLN A 36 14.47 -5.31 8.34
N ILE A 37 14.73 -4.00 8.41
CA ILE A 37 16.12 -3.49 8.41
C ILE A 37 16.89 -4.01 9.62
N ALA A 38 16.29 -3.96 10.82
CA ALA A 38 16.93 -4.45 12.05
C ALA A 38 17.20 -5.96 12.01
N VAL A 39 16.28 -6.75 11.45
CA VAL A 39 16.47 -8.19 11.21
C VAL A 39 17.61 -8.43 10.22
N PHE A 40 17.66 -7.69 9.11
CA PHE A 40 18.70 -7.83 8.09
C PHE A 40 20.11 -7.49 8.62
N LEU A 41 20.20 -6.43 9.43
CA LEU A 41 21.43 -5.98 10.11
C LEU A 41 21.81 -6.83 11.32
N GLU A 42 21.10 -7.95 11.57
CA GLU A 42 21.35 -8.87 12.70
C GLU A 42 21.23 -8.21 14.09
N ILE A 43 20.49 -7.11 14.19
CA ILE A 43 20.24 -6.41 15.48
C ILE A 43 19.28 -7.23 16.35
N VAL A 44 18.37 -8.01 15.74
CA VAL A 44 17.39 -8.83 16.44
C VAL A 44 18.00 -10.22 16.75
N PRO A 45 18.33 -10.54 18.02
CA PRO A 45 19.10 -11.75 18.35
C PRO A 45 18.43 -13.06 17.93
N VAL A 46 17.10 -13.09 17.93
CA VAL A 46 16.29 -14.24 17.53
C VAL A 46 16.56 -14.64 16.07
N PHE A 47 16.89 -13.70 15.20
CA PHE A 47 17.19 -13.97 13.79
C PHE A 47 18.69 -14.12 13.51
N ALA A 48 19.54 -13.41 14.27
CA ALA A 48 20.99 -13.41 14.11
C ALA A 48 21.64 -14.79 14.31
N SER A 49 21.02 -15.66 15.11
CA SER A 49 21.56 -17.00 15.40
C SER A 49 21.31 -18.04 14.29
N TRP A 50 20.51 -17.71 13.28
CA TRP A 50 20.08 -18.67 12.25
C TRP A 50 20.67 -18.37 10.88
N THR A 51 21.01 -19.43 10.16
CA THR A 51 21.33 -19.34 8.73
C THR A 51 20.04 -19.36 7.89
N LEU A 52 20.09 -18.78 6.68
CA LEU A 52 18.92 -18.74 5.77
C LEU A 52 18.33 -20.12 5.50
N GLY A 53 19.16 -21.16 5.33
CA GLY A 53 18.69 -22.52 5.11
C GLY A 53 17.94 -23.12 6.32
N GLN A 54 18.26 -22.68 7.54
CA GLN A 54 17.57 -23.14 8.74
C GLN A 54 16.22 -22.46 8.94
N ILE A 55 16.04 -21.23 8.46
CA ILE A 55 14.77 -20.50 8.64
C ILE A 55 13.83 -20.69 7.45
N CYS A 56 14.32 -20.69 6.21
CA CYS A 56 13.50 -20.47 5.01
C CYS A 56 12.22 -21.31 4.92
N LEU A 57 11.25 -20.77 4.18
CA LEU A 57 9.97 -21.40 3.90
C LEU A 57 10.24 -22.62 3.02
N LEU A 58 10.25 -23.79 3.65
CA LEU A 58 10.56 -25.07 3.02
C LEU A 58 9.38 -26.03 3.30
N PRO A 59 8.50 -26.25 2.30
CA PRO A 59 7.27 -27.03 2.49
C PRO A 59 7.51 -28.44 3.06
N PHE A 60 8.55 -29.13 2.59
CA PHE A 60 8.94 -30.44 3.11
C PHE A 60 9.21 -30.42 4.64
N SER A 61 9.95 -29.43 5.14
CA SER A 61 10.22 -29.32 6.58
C SER A 61 8.99 -28.94 7.39
N ILE A 62 8.10 -28.12 6.83
CA ILE A 62 6.87 -27.70 7.52
C ILE A 62 5.92 -28.89 7.69
N LEU A 63 5.65 -29.62 6.61
CA LEU A 63 4.72 -30.74 6.62
C LEU A 63 5.33 -32.00 7.28
N GLY A 64 6.58 -32.32 6.96
CA GLY A 64 7.24 -33.54 7.45
C GLY A 64 7.82 -33.40 8.87
N LYS A 65 8.53 -32.30 9.16
CA LYS A 65 9.22 -32.08 10.45
C LYS A 65 8.45 -31.22 11.43
N ARG A 66 7.28 -30.70 11.05
CA ARG A 66 6.43 -29.81 11.88
C ARG A 66 7.14 -28.55 12.34
N GLU A 67 8.03 -28.02 11.50
CA GLU A 67 8.80 -26.80 11.77
C GLU A 67 7.94 -25.54 11.48
N TRP A 68 6.84 -25.36 12.23
CA TRP A 68 5.83 -24.33 11.98
C TRP A 68 6.35 -22.89 12.03
N TYR A 69 7.46 -22.64 12.73
CA TYR A 69 8.12 -21.33 12.75
C TYR A 69 8.52 -20.85 11.35
N ARG A 70 8.75 -21.79 10.41
CA ARG A 70 9.05 -21.49 8.99
C ARG A 70 7.88 -20.85 8.24
N LEU A 71 6.67 -20.83 8.80
CA LEU A 71 5.55 -20.11 8.19
C LEU A 71 5.63 -18.59 8.39
N ILE A 72 6.36 -18.12 9.41
CA ILE A 72 6.40 -16.70 9.78
C ILE A 72 7.80 -16.13 9.60
N LEU A 73 8.81 -16.75 10.20
CA LEU A 73 10.15 -16.17 10.28
C LEU A 73 10.79 -15.85 8.91
N PRO A 74 10.66 -16.69 7.86
CA PRO A 74 11.23 -16.42 6.54
C PRO A 74 10.76 -15.14 5.89
N VAL A 75 9.53 -14.71 6.21
CA VAL A 75 8.88 -13.55 5.58
C VAL A 75 9.64 -12.26 5.91
N PHE A 76 10.35 -12.23 7.04
CA PHE A 76 11.14 -11.07 7.49
C PHE A 76 12.63 -11.18 7.13
N MET A 77 13.09 -12.33 6.60
CA MET A 77 14.47 -12.57 6.21
C MET A 77 14.70 -12.23 4.73
N HIS A 78 15.85 -11.65 4.41
CA HIS A 78 16.23 -11.32 3.03
C HIS A 78 17.62 -11.88 2.72
N ALA A 79 17.81 -12.36 1.48
CA ALA A 79 19.04 -13.02 1.06
C ALA A 79 20.21 -12.04 0.86
N ASP A 80 19.90 -10.83 0.40
CA ASP A 80 20.85 -9.77 0.05
C ASP A 80 20.26 -8.37 0.28
N ASP A 81 21.11 -7.35 0.20
CA ASP A 81 20.78 -5.95 0.53
C ASP A 81 19.82 -5.33 -0.50
N MET A 82 19.96 -5.66 -1.78
CA MET A 82 19.09 -5.17 -2.84
C MET A 82 17.70 -5.82 -2.78
N HIS A 83 17.61 -7.11 -2.43
CA HIS A 83 16.33 -7.77 -2.17
C HIS A 83 15.59 -7.11 -1.00
N LEU A 84 16.27 -6.75 0.09
CA LEU A 84 15.66 -5.95 1.15
C LEU A 84 15.22 -4.58 0.63
N TYR A 85 16.09 -3.85 -0.06
CA TYR A 85 15.81 -2.51 -0.58
C TYR A 85 14.53 -2.48 -1.42
N TYR A 86 14.43 -3.34 -2.44
CA TYR A 86 13.26 -3.36 -3.33
C TYR A 86 11.98 -3.77 -2.60
N ASN A 87 12.05 -4.71 -1.66
CA ASN A 87 10.90 -5.08 -0.85
C ASN A 87 10.43 -3.91 0.03
N MET A 88 11.36 -3.18 0.66
CA MET A 88 10.99 -2.08 1.57
C MET A 88 10.50 -0.83 0.83
N ILE A 89 11.03 -0.54 -0.36
CA ILE A 89 10.48 0.54 -1.20
C ILE A 89 9.09 0.20 -1.71
N SER A 90 8.88 -1.05 -2.14
CA SER A 90 7.57 -1.55 -2.54
C SER A 90 6.58 -1.50 -1.36
N LEU A 91 7.01 -1.87 -0.14
CA LEU A 91 6.22 -1.74 1.08
C LEU A 91 5.89 -0.28 1.39
N LEU A 92 6.86 0.62 1.31
CA LEU A 92 6.68 2.04 1.58
C LEU A 92 5.60 2.64 0.68
N TRP A 93 5.64 2.36 -0.62
CA TRP A 93 4.67 2.89 -1.58
C TRP A 93 3.27 2.30 -1.39
N LYS A 94 3.18 0.97 -1.25
CA LYS A 94 1.90 0.28 -1.05
C LYS A 94 1.27 0.65 0.31
N GLY A 95 2.07 0.63 1.37
CA GLY A 95 1.65 0.97 2.74
C GLY A 95 1.22 2.41 2.90
N ARG A 96 1.87 3.37 2.20
CA ARG A 96 1.44 4.77 2.19
C ARG A 96 0.02 5.02 1.69
N ARG A 97 -0.45 4.21 0.74
CA ARG A 97 -1.83 4.31 0.23
C ARG A 97 -2.80 3.46 1.04
N LEU A 98 -2.40 2.22 1.36
CA LEU A 98 -3.31 1.25 1.99
C LEU A 98 -3.49 1.49 3.49
N GLU A 99 -2.45 1.88 4.23
CA GLU A 99 -2.57 2.04 5.69
C GLU A 99 -3.50 3.20 6.08
N PRO A 100 -3.42 4.40 5.48
CA PRO A 100 -4.38 5.46 5.76
C PRO A 100 -5.81 5.10 5.31
N TYR A 101 -5.95 4.40 4.19
CA TYR A 101 -7.25 3.96 3.68
C TYR A 101 -7.96 2.96 4.61
N MET A 102 -7.21 2.01 5.18
CA MET A 102 -7.76 0.96 6.05
C MET A 102 -7.76 1.33 7.54
N GLY A 103 -6.94 2.30 7.93
CA GLY A 103 -6.54 2.56 9.31
C GLY A 103 -5.42 1.62 9.78
N SER A 104 -4.46 2.16 10.55
CA SER A 104 -3.25 1.44 10.98
C SER A 104 -3.52 0.10 11.67
N ARG A 105 -4.53 0.03 12.53
CA ARG A 105 -4.87 -1.22 13.25
C ARG A 105 -5.37 -2.32 12.32
N ARG A 106 -6.33 -2.01 11.45
CA ARG A 106 -6.86 -2.96 10.47
C ARG A 106 -5.78 -3.35 9.44
N PHE A 107 -4.94 -2.40 9.05
CA PHE A 107 -3.79 -2.68 8.20
C PHE A 107 -2.81 -3.66 8.87
N PHE A 108 -2.52 -3.50 10.16
CA PHE A 108 -1.69 -4.45 10.93
C PHE A 108 -2.27 -5.87 10.91
N PHE A 109 -3.56 -6.04 11.18
CA PHE A 109 -4.20 -7.36 11.12
C PHE A 109 -4.22 -7.94 9.69
N THR A 110 -4.35 -7.08 8.69
CA THR A 110 -4.26 -7.49 7.27
C THR A 110 -2.87 -7.99 6.93
N ILE A 111 -1.80 -7.29 7.38
CA ILE A 111 -0.42 -7.74 7.21
C ILE A 111 -0.21 -9.09 7.90
N PHE A 112 -0.67 -9.26 9.14
CA PHE A 112 -0.55 -10.53 9.85
C PHE A 112 -1.27 -11.67 9.10
N CYS A 113 -2.48 -11.41 8.61
CA CYS A 113 -3.23 -12.35 7.77
C CYS A 113 -2.46 -12.72 6.49
N PHE A 114 -1.80 -11.75 5.85
CA PHE A 114 -1.00 -12.01 4.64
C PHE A 114 0.28 -12.78 4.93
N VAL A 115 1.03 -12.43 5.98
CA VAL A 115 2.24 -13.17 6.40
C VAL A 115 1.94 -14.67 6.55
N LEU A 116 0.86 -15.01 7.24
CA LEU A 116 0.44 -16.41 7.40
C LEU A 116 -0.15 -16.99 6.10
N GLY A 117 -1.07 -16.26 5.48
CA GLY A 117 -1.81 -16.70 4.31
C GLY A 117 -0.89 -17.03 3.13
N THR A 118 0.12 -16.19 2.86
CA THR A 118 1.04 -16.40 1.74
C THR A 118 1.95 -17.60 1.97
N SER A 119 2.41 -17.82 3.21
CA SER A 119 3.22 -18.99 3.56
C SER A 119 2.42 -20.28 3.46
N VAL A 120 1.19 -20.31 4.01
CA VAL A 120 0.30 -21.47 3.93
C VAL A 120 -0.08 -21.76 2.48
N MET A 121 -0.43 -20.74 1.70
CA MET A 121 -0.76 -20.90 0.28
C MET A 121 0.43 -21.41 -0.53
N THR A 122 1.65 -20.94 -0.24
CA THR A 122 2.87 -21.46 -0.88
C THR A 122 3.05 -22.95 -0.58
N VAL A 123 2.92 -23.36 0.68
CA VAL A 123 3.01 -24.78 1.07
C VAL A 123 1.90 -25.60 0.40
N ALA A 124 0.68 -25.08 0.34
CA ALA A 124 -0.44 -25.76 -0.30
C ALA A 124 -0.20 -25.96 -1.81
N ILE A 125 0.26 -24.93 -2.53
CA ILE A 125 0.59 -25.04 -3.95
C ILE A 125 1.71 -26.06 -4.15
N SER A 126 2.80 -25.97 -3.38
CA SER A 126 3.92 -26.91 -3.48
C SER A 126 3.47 -28.37 -3.25
N TYR A 127 2.64 -28.61 -2.22
CA TYR A 127 2.09 -29.94 -1.95
C TYR A 127 1.17 -30.43 -3.07
N LEU A 128 0.27 -29.57 -3.56
CA LEU A 128 -0.64 -29.94 -4.64
C LEU A 128 0.13 -30.30 -5.91
N MET A 129 1.13 -29.52 -6.30
CA MET A 129 1.88 -29.77 -7.54
C MET A 129 2.76 -31.03 -7.45
N ASP A 130 3.52 -31.20 -6.37
CA ASP A 130 4.47 -32.31 -6.24
C ASP A 130 3.80 -33.62 -5.82
N GLU A 131 2.87 -33.61 -4.87
CA GLU A 131 2.31 -34.84 -4.27
C GLU A 131 0.98 -35.26 -4.89
N VAL A 132 0.12 -34.30 -5.27
CA VAL A 132 -1.22 -34.58 -5.80
C VAL A 132 -1.20 -34.71 -7.32
N PHE A 133 -0.69 -33.69 -8.03
CA PHE A 133 -0.60 -33.72 -9.49
C PHE A 133 0.64 -34.44 -10.01
N ARG A 134 1.66 -34.64 -9.16
CA ARG A 134 2.91 -35.33 -9.48
C ARG A 134 3.55 -34.80 -10.76
N ILE A 135 3.67 -33.47 -10.84
CA ILE A 135 4.31 -32.83 -11.98
C ILE A 135 5.82 -33.05 -11.86
N ASP A 136 6.31 -34.01 -12.64
CA ASP A 136 7.73 -34.38 -12.65
C ASP A 136 8.61 -33.16 -12.98
N GLY A 137 9.71 -33.02 -12.22
CA GLY A 137 10.79 -32.06 -12.52
C GLY A 137 10.73 -30.70 -11.81
N ILE A 138 9.66 -30.36 -11.07
CA ILE A 138 9.52 -29.03 -10.45
C ILE A 138 10.00 -29.00 -8.97
N SER A 139 9.88 -30.11 -8.23
CA SER A 139 10.42 -30.28 -6.86
C SER A 139 10.15 -29.11 -5.91
N LEU A 140 8.94 -28.53 -5.98
CA LEU A 140 8.52 -27.35 -5.20
C LEU A 140 8.58 -27.58 -3.68
N MET A 141 8.46 -28.83 -3.23
CA MET A 141 8.54 -29.20 -1.83
C MET A 141 9.92 -28.97 -1.21
N SER A 142 10.97 -28.96 -2.06
CA SER A 142 12.37 -28.74 -1.66
C SER A 142 12.87 -27.32 -1.92
N GLN A 143 12.02 -26.44 -2.45
CA GLN A 143 12.39 -25.05 -2.71
C GLN A 143 12.33 -24.24 -1.42
N CYS A 144 13.38 -23.45 -1.20
CA CYS A 144 13.61 -22.63 -0.01
C CYS A 144 13.34 -21.16 -0.37
N ALA A 145 12.30 -20.56 0.20
CA ALA A 145 11.93 -19.16 -0.06
C ALA A 145 12.09 -18.28 1.19
N VAL A 146 12.50 -17.03 0.99
CA VAL A 146 12.59 -15.99 2.03
C VAL A 146 12.16 -14.65 1.44
N GLY A 147 11.72 -13.73 2.29
CA GLY A 147 11.41 -12.36 1.93
C GLY A 147 9.94 -12.00 2.05
N PHE A 148 9.69 -10.69 2.09
CA PHE A 148 8.37 -10.11 2.29
C PHE A 148 7.53 -10.05 1.00
N SER A 149 8.11 -10.45 -0.14
CA SER A 149 7.55 -10.21 -1.46
C SER A 149 6.17 -10.85 -1.69
N GLY A 150 5.90 -12.04 -1.14
CA GLY A 150 4.55 -12.64 -1.18
C GLY A 150 3.48 -11.71 -0.59
N VAL A 151 3.78 -11.09 0.56
CA VAL A 151 2.89 -10.11 1.20
C VAL A 151 2.74 -8.86 0.33
N LEU A 152 3.81 -8.40 -0.33
CA LEU A 152 3.77 -7.25 -1.24
C LEU A 152 2.88 -7.51 -2.46
N PHE A 153 2.91 -8.73 -3.01
CA PHE A 153 2.00 -9.13 -4.08
C PHE A 153 0.54 -9.16 -3.62
N ALA A 154 0.26 -9.63 -2.40
CA ALA A 154 -1.09 -9.57 -1.82
C ALA A 154 -1.56 -8.11 -1.66
N LEU A 155 -0.69 -7.23 -1.14
CA LEU A 155 -0.97 -5.79 -1.03
C LEU A 155 -1.17 -5.13 -2.41
N LYS A 156 -0.45 -5.57 -3.45
CA LYS A 156 -0.64 -5.06 -4.81
C LYS A 156 -2.04 -5.35 -5.34
N VAL A 157 -2.58 -6.55 -5.06
CA VAL A 157 -3.97 -6.89 -5.43
C VAL A 157 -4.96 -5.95 -4.75
N LEU A 158 -4.78 -5.65 -3.46
CA LEU A 158 -5.61 -4.68 -2.73
C LEU A 158 -5.51 -3.30 -3.35
N LEU A 159 -4.30 -2.82 -3.64
CA LEU A 159 -4.07 -1.52 -4.24
C LEU A 159 -4.79 -1.37 -5.58
N ASN A 160 -4.61 -2.34 -6.49
CA ASN A 160 -5.24 -2.33 -7.80
C ASN A 160 -6.78 -2.43 -7.72
N THR A 161 -7.31 -3.00 -6.64
CA THR A 161 -8.76 -3.13 -6.42
C THR A 161 -9.36 -1.87 -5.82
N TYR A 162 -8.74 -1.30 -4.79
CA TYR A 162 -9.25 -0.11 -4.11
C TYR A 162 -9.02 1.17 -4.89
N PHE A 163 -7.98 1.21 -5.73
CA PHE A 163 -7.62 2.39 -6.53
C PHE A 163 -7.51 2.03 -8.02
N PRO A 164 -8.61 1.58 -8.67
CA PRO A 164 -8.55 1.01 -10.02
C PRO A 164 -8.25 2.03 -11.12
N TYR A 165 -8.55 3.32 -10.87
CA TYR A 165 -8.38 4.42 -11.82
C TYR A 165 -7.02 5.12 -11.72
N GLY A 166 -6.10 4.63 -10.89
CA GLY A 166 -4.73 5.11 -10.87
C GLY A 166 -3.92 4.53 -12.02
N ASP A 167 -3.16 5.36 -12.72
CA ASP A 167 -2.05 4.87 -13.54
C ASP A 167 -1.05 4.20 -12.61
N GLU A 168 -0.95 2.88 -12.72
CA GLU A 168 0.00 2.09 -11.95
C GLU A 168 1.32 2.04 -12.72
N TYR A 169 2.36 2.62 -12.14
CA TYR A 169 3.70 2.57 -12.70
C TYR A 169 4.41 1.31 -12.20
N LEU A 170 4.67 0.36 -13.11
CA LEU A 170 5.50 -0.80 -12.84
C LEU A 170 6.94 -0.34 -12.57
N LEU A 171 7.49 -0.75 -11.41
CA LEU A 171 8.78 -0.26 -10.88
C LEU A 171 8.94 1.27 -10.88
N GLY A 172 7.83 2.02 -10.89
CA GLY A 172 7.84 3.49 -10.85
C GLY A 172 8.07 4.21 -12.19
N TRP A 173 8.22 3.51 -13.32
CA TRP A 173 8.51 4.17 -14.61
C TRP A 173 7.63 3.71 -15.78
N MET A 174 7.09 2.49 -15.78
CA MET A 174 6.29 2.00 -16.91
C MET A 174 4.79 1.99 -16.54
N PRO A 175 3.95 2.84 -17.14
CA PRO A 175 2.51 2.80 -16.88
C PRO A 175 1.92 1.50 -17.42
N VAL A 176 1.22 0.77 -16.57
CA VAL A 176 0.50 -0.46 -16.91
C VAL A 176 -0.93 -0.31 -16.40
N PRO A 177 -1.95 -0.71 -17.18
CA PRO A 177 -3.31 -0.75 -16.67
C PRO A 177 -3.38 -1.55 -15.37
N SER A 178 -3.99 -0.97 -14.33
CA SER A 178 -4.09 -1.55 -12.98
C SER A 178 -4.52 -3.03 -12.99
N ARG A 179 -5.45 -3.40 -13.89
CA ARG A 179 -5.91 -4.79 -14.11
C ARG A 179 -4.83 -5.81 -14.45
N TYR A 180 -3.74 -5.39 -15.10
CA TYR A 180 -2.64 -6.28 -15.50
C TYR A 180 -1.38 -6.08 -14.65
N ALA A 181 -1.35 -5.07 -13.79
CA ALA A 181 -0.13 -4.68 -13.08
C ALA A 181 0.45 -5.80 -12.22
N CYS A 182 -0.37 -6.58 -11.50
CA CYS A 182 0.12 -7.72 -10.70
C CYS A 182 0.82 -8.78 -11.57
N TRP A 183 0.23 -9.12 -12.70
CA TRP A 183 0.75 -10.16 -13.61
C TRP A 183 2.00 -9.68 -14.34
N ALA A 184 2.02 -8.41 -14.75
CA ALA A 184 3.20 -7.79 -15.32
C ALA A 184 4.36 -7.74 -14.32
N GLU A 185 4.10 -7.39 -13.05
CA GLU A 185 5.10 -7.40 -11.97
C GLU A 185 5.63 -8.80 -11.68
N LEU A 186 4.75 -9.81 -11.67
CA LEU A 186 5.15 -11.21 -11.50
C LEU A 186 6.14 -11.67 -12.59
N LEU A 187 5.80 -11.44 -13.86
CA LEU A 187 6.65 -11.83 -14.98
C LEU A 187 7.96 -11.03 -15.01
N LEU A 188 7.90 -9.73 -14.74
CA LEU A 188 9.08 -8.87 -14.73
C LEU A 188 10.08 -9.29 -13.65
N ILE A 189 9.61 -9.55 -12.43
CA ILE A 189 10.48 -10.00 -11.34
C ILE A 189 11.10 -11.36 -11.68
N GLN A 190 10.35 -12.28 -12.29
CA GLN A 190 10.90 -13.58 -12.70
C GLN A 190 12.01 -13.44 -13.76
N MET A 191 11.93 -12.44 -14.64
CA MET A 191 12.98 -12.16 -15.63
C MET A 191 14.22 -11.49 -15.00
N ILE A 192 14.03 -10.54 -14.09
CA ILE A 192 15.14 -9.78 -13.46
C ILE A 192 15.86 -10.63 -12.40
N THR A 193 15.11 -11.36 -11.60
CA THR A 193 15.60 -12.16 -10.48
C THR A 193 15.07 -13.59 -10.61
N PRO A 194 15.68 -14.43 -11.49
CA PRO A 194 15.19 -15.77 -11.77
C PRO A 194 15.21 -16.70 -10.55
N ASN A 195 16.00 -16.37 -9.53
CA ASN A 195 16.06 -17.09 -8.26
C ASN A 195 14.94 -16.69 -7.28
N ALA A 196 14.09 -15.71 -7.62
CA ALA A 196 12.95 -15.34 -6.79
C ALA A 196 11.89 -16.46 -6.80
N SER A 197 11.16 -16.61 -5.69
CA SER A 197 10.14 -17.65 -5.58
C SER A 197 8.89 -17.28 -6.37
N PHE A 198 8.78 -17.80 -7.60
CA PHE A 198 7.58 -17.67 -8.42
C PHE A 198 6.33 -18.11 -7.65
N VAL A 199 6.40 -19.26 -6.97
CA VAL A 199 5.29 -19.83 -6.19
C VAL A 199 4.92 -18.91 -5.02
N GLY A 200 5.90 -18.32 -4.33
CA GLY A 200 5.65 -17.38 -3.24
C GLY A 200 4.95 -16.09 -3.71
N HIS A 201 5.32 -15.56 -4.88
CA HIS A 201 4.65 -14.40 -5.46
C HIS A 201 3.22 -14.74 -5.95
N LEU A 202 3.07 -15.88 -6.62
CA LEU A 202 1.76 -16.39 -7.04
C LEU A 202 0.84 -16.60 -5.83
N ALA A 203 1.34 -17.19 -4.76
CA ALA A 203 0.63 -17.34 -3.49
C ALA A 203 0.20 -15.98 -2.93
N GLY A 204 1.06 -14.97 -3.02
CA GLY A 204 0.73 -13.57 -2.71
C GLY A 204 -0.49 -13.06 -3.47
N ILE A 205 -0.51 -13.21 -4.79
CA ILE A 205 -1.63 -12.80 -5.64
C ILE A 205 -2.91 -13.53 -5.23
N LEU A 206 -2.85 -14.86 -5.08
CA LEU A 206 -4.02 -15.68 -4.71
C LEU A 206 -4.57 -15.32 -3.34
N VAL A 207 -3.71 -15.04 -2.35
CA VAL A 207 -4.12 -14.60 -1.01
C VAL A 207 -4.75 -13.21 -1.06
N GLY A 208 -4.22 -12.29 -1.87
CA GLY A 208 -4.84 -10.99 -2.10
C GLY A 208 -6.24 -11.11 -2.71
N ILE A 209 -6.41 -12.01 -3.70
CA ILE A 209 -7.70 -12.34 -4.31
C ILE A 209 -8.68 -12.94 -3.27
N LEU A 210 -8.21 -13.87 -2.43
CA LEU A 210 -9.00 -14.46 -1.33
C LEU A 210 -9.36 -13.45 -0.23
N TYR A 211 -8.61 -12.35 -0.12
CA TYR A 211 -8.97 -11.24 0.75
C TYR A 211 -10.07 -10.38 0.15
N ILE A 212 -9.91 -9.96 -1.10
CA ILE A 212 -10.89 -9.09 -1.75
C ILE A 212 -12.24 -9.78 -1.98
N TRP A 213 -12.24 -11.02 -2.49
CA TRP A 213 -13.47 -11.72 -2.89
C TRP A 213 -13.78 -12.95 -2.04
N GLY A 214 -12.93 -13.28 -1.09
CA GLY A 214 -13.06 -14.46 -0.25
C GLY A 214 -13.32 -14.14 1.22
N PRO A 215 -13.11 -15.12 2.12
CA PRO A 215 -13.46 -14.99 3.53
C PRO A 215 -12.43 -14.21 4.36
N LEU A 216 -11.24 -13.92 3.82
CA LEU A 216 -10.14 -13.38 4.65
C LEU A 216 -10.41 -11.94 5.11
N GLU A 217 -11.09 -11.11 4.30
CA GLU A 217 -11.51 -9.77 4.76
C GLU A 217 -12.46 -9.88 5.95
N ARG A 218 -13.45 -10.79 5.89
CA ARG A 218 -14.38 -11.01 7.00
C ARG A 218 -13.66 -11.48 8.25
N PHE A 219 -12.70 -12.39 8.11
CA PHE A 219 -11.89 -12.87 9.22
C PHE A 219 -11.10 -11.74 9.87
N VAL A 220 -10.44 -10.90 9.08
CA VAL A 220 -9.73 -9.72 9.60
C VAL A 220 -10.68 -8.73 10.26
N SER A 221 -11.84 -8.48 9.67
CA SER A 221 -12.87 -7.60 10.24
C SER A 221 -13.42 -8.12 11.56
N VAL A 222 -13.58 -9.44 11.72
CA VAL A 222 -13.96 -10.06 13.01
C VAL A 222 -12.86 -9.88 14.06
N ILE A 223 -11.60 -10.12 13.72
CA ILE A 223 -10.47 -9.90 14.64
C ILE A 223 -10.38 -8.44 15.07
N ASP A 224 -10.48 -7.50 14.12
CA ASP A 224 -10.43 -6.06 14.41
C ASP A 224 -11.56 -5.64 15.34
N SER A 225 -12.77 -6.16 15.11
CA SER A 225 -13.95 -5.91 15.94
C SER A 225 -13.80 -6.50 17.35
N CYS A 226 -13.27 -7.73 17.47
CA CYS A 226 -13.00 -8.35 18.78
C CYS A 226 -11.94 -7.56 19.56
N PHE A 227 -10.90 -7.07 18.90
CA PHE A 227 -9.87 -6.25 19.53
C PHE A 227 -10.44 -4.91 20.02
N LEU A 228 -11.26 -4.25 19.22
CA LEU A 228 -12.01 -3.05 19.62
C LEU A 228 -12.88 -3.30 20.85
N ALA A 229 -13.67 -4.39 20.83
CA ALA A 229 -14.54 -4.74 21.94
C ALA A 229 -13.74 -5.02 23.22
N ALA A 230 -12.63 -5.76 23.13
CA ALA A 230 -11.75 -6.02 24.26
C ALA A 230 -11.14 -4.72 24.82
N TRP A 231 -10.70 -3.79 23.96
CA TRP A 231 -10.19 -2.49 24.37
C TRP A 231 -11.22 -1.62 25.09
N VAL A 232 -12.48 -1.66 24.64
CA VAL A 232 -13.60 -0.98 25.31
C VAL A 232 -13.89 -1.64 26.67
N ILE A 233 -13.98 -2.96 26.73
CA ILE A 233 -14.27 -3.72 27.97
C ILE A 233 -13.17 -3.51 29.02
N LEU A 234 -11.91 -3.48 28.61
CA LEU A 234 -10.76 -3.25 29.51
C LEU A 234 -10.62 -1.79 29.96
N GLY A 235 -11.55 -0.91 29.58
CA GLY A 235 -11.53 0.50 29.99
C GLY A 235 -10.36 1.31 29.42
N LEU A 236 -9.68 0.78 28.39
CA LEU A 236 -8.56 1.45 27.73
C LEU A 236 -9.02 2.48 26.70
N PHE A 237 -10.33 2.59 26.49
CA PHE A 237 -10.94 3.63 25.69
C PHE A 237 -11.23 4.86 26.55
N ASN A 238 -10.31 5.83 26.56
CA ASN A 238 -10.70 7.20 26.91
C ASN A 238 -11.64 7.67 25.81
N PHE A 239 -12.93 7.77 26.14
CA PHE A 239 -13.93 8.33 25.26
C PHE A 239 -13.67 9.83 25.12
N THR A 240 -12.73 10.25 24.27
CA THR A 240 -12.82 11.57 23.65
C THR A 240 -13.98 11.51 22.69
N ARG A 241 -15.15 11.82 23.23
CA ARG A 241 -16.37 12.17 22.51
C ARG A 241 -16.00 13.23 21.48
N TYR A 242 -15.72 12.84 20.24
CA TYR A 242 -15.82 13.76 19.13
C TYR A 242 -17.31 13.99 18.95
N ASN A 243 -17.83 15.04 19.61
CA ASN A 243 -19.12 15.62 19.26
C ASN A 243 -18.96 16.23 17.87
N GLY A 244 -18.99 15.39 16.84
CA GLY A 244 -19.32 15.77 15.47
C GLY A 244 -20.84 15.72 15.31
N THR A 245 -21.56 16.43 16.19
CA THR A 245 -22.90 16.90 15.88
C THR A 245 -22.73 18.26 15.23
N ASP A 246 -23.52 18.51 14.20
CA ASP A 246 -23.64 19.76 13.42
C ASP A 246 -22.70 19.83 12.22
N TYR A 247 -23.22 19.49 11.04
CA TYR A 247 -23.10 20.25 9.78
C TYR A 247 -23.66 19.44 8.58
N TYR A 248 -24.81 18.79 8.72
CA TYR A 248 -25.59 18.33 7.56
C TYR A 248 -27.05 18.19 7.98
N GLU A 249 -27.76 19.32 8.09
CA GLU A 249 -29.21 19.40 7.87
C GLU A 249 -29.67 20.86 8.05
N ASN A 250 -30.59 21.29 7.18
CA ASN A 250 -31.37 22.53 7.24
C ASN A 250 -30.75 23.79 6.61
N SER A 251 -30.89 23.91 5.28
CA SER A 251 -31.19 25.19 4.63
C SER A 251 -31.95 24.97 3.32
N PHE A 252 -33.13 24.34 3.44
CA PHE A 252 -34.19 24.36 2.43
C PHE A 252 -35.49 24.69 3.17
N HIS A 253 -35.84 25.98 3.26
CA HIS A 253 -37.19 26.54 3.10
C HIS A 253 -37.34 27.91 3.78
N ASN A 254 -37.81 28.86 2.97
CA ASN A 254 -38.75 29.93 3.27
C ASN A 254 -38.37 31.00 4.32
N ASP A 255 -38.21 32.24 3.84
CA ASP A 255 -39.10 33.38 4.15
C ASP A 255 -38.48 34.66 3.55
N PHE A 256 -38.92 35.11 2.37
CA PHE A 256 -39.97 36.11 2.16
C PHE A 256 -39.99 37.28 3.18
N ASN A 257 -39.81 38.49 2.63
CA ASN A 257 -40.07 39.82 3.20
C ASN A 257 -39.13 40.34 4.30
N SER A 258 -38.23 41.25 3.92
CA SER A 258 -38.32 42.63 4.41
C SER A 258 -37.56 43.60 3.50
N ARG A 259 -38.24 44.72 3.20
CA ARG A 259 -37.81 45.87 2.40
C ARG A 259 -36.83 46.76 3.20
N ASN A 260 -36.27 47.76 2.49
CA ASN A 260 -35.65 49.00 2.99
C ASN A 260 -34.14 48.86 3.32
N THR A 261 -33.18 49.66 2.85
CA THR A 261 -33.18 50.98 2.21
C THR A 261 -31.83 51.22 1.50
N TYR A 262 -31.88 51.99 0.41
CA TYR A 262 -30.84 52.74 -0.30
C TYR A 262 -29.50 53.02 0.42
N GLY A 263 -28.39 52.85 -0.32
CA GLY A 263 -27.07 53.37 0.02
C GLY A 263 -26.04 53.16 -1.09
N GLN A 264 -26.12 53.97 -2.15
CA GLN A 264 -25.12 54.06 -3.21
C GLN A 264 -23.75 54.51 -2.68
N ARG A 265 -22.64 53.89 -3.12
CA ARG A 265 -21.48 54.63 -3.68
C ARG A 265 -20.45 53.70 -4.36
N ALA A 266 -20.10 54.09 -5.57
CA ALA A 266 -19.14 53.50 -6.48
C ALA A 266 -17.68 53.90 -6.16
N GLY A 267 -16.71 53.12 -6.65
CA GLY A 267 -15.29 53.48 -6.64
C GLY A 267 -14.35 52.47 -7.30
N TYR A 268 -14.20 52.57 -8.64
CA TYR A 268 -12.95 52.50 -9.44
C TYR A 268 -11.80 51.57 -8.98
N SER A 269 -11.55 50.43 -9.66
CA SER A 269 -10.66 50.22 -10.83
C SER A 269 -9.16 50.03 -10.52
N HIS A 270 -8.62 48.82 -10.77
CA HIS A 270 -7.27 48.69 -11.33
C HIS A 270 -7.09 47.38 -12.13
N GLN A 271 -6.50 47.52 -13.32
CA GLN A 271 -6.24 46.54 -14.38
C GLN A 271 -4.84 45.89 -14.21
N PRO A 272 -4.53 44.79 -14.94
CA PRO A 272 -3.56 43.75 -14.57
C PRO A 272 -2.15 43.97 -15.15
N ASP A 273 -1.13 43.33 -14.56
CA ASP A 273 0.20 43.18 -15.17
C ASP A 273 0.68 41.71 -15.11
N PRO A 274 1.22 41.13 -16.20
CA PRO A 274 1.50 39.71 -16.32
C PRO A 274 3.00 39.43 -16.19
N ARG A 275 3.44 38.75 -15.13
CA ARG A 275 4.76 38.09 -15.13
C ARG A 275 4.73 36.75 -14.42
N GLN A 276 4.87 35.73 -15.26
CA GLN A 276 5.21 34.35 -14.94
C GLN A 276 6.35 34.27 -13.94
N THR A 277 6.23 33.40 -12.94
CA THR A 277 7.37 32.59 -12.48
C THR A 277 6.82 31.26 -11.97
N TYR A 278 7.01 30.21 -12.78
CA TYR A 278 6.86 28.83 -12.34
C TYR A 278 7.95 28.54 -11.30
N GLY A 279 7.55 28.27 -10.06
CA GLY A 279 8.47 27.96 -8.98
C GLY A 279 7.81 27.08 -7.94
N TRP A 280 8.03 25.77 -8.03
CA TRP A 280 7.66 24.81 -7.00
C TRP A 280 8.43 25.12 -5.72
N ARG A 281 7.77 25.73 -4.73
CA ARG A 281 8.28 25.88 -3.35
C ARG A 281 7.34 25.20 -2.37
N THR A 282 7.78 24.02 -1.95
CA THR A 282 7.77 23.48 -0.58
C THR A 282 6.68 23.96 0.38
N TYR A 283 5.72 23.06 0.62
CA TYR A 283 4.99 22.79 1.87
C TYR A 283 5.42 23.62 3.09
N GLN A 284 4.61 24.60 3.48
CA GLN A 284 4.62 25.11 4.85
C GLN A 284 3.32 25.76 5.36
N ASN A 285 2.18 25.66 4.67
CA ASN A 285 0.94 26.21 5.22
C ASN A 285 -0.31 25.46 4.74
N GLN A 286 -0.67 24.41 5.47
CA GLN A 286 -1.91 23.65 5.23
C GLN A 286 -3.16 24.51 5.42
N ARG A 287 -3.09 25.60 6.20
CA ARG A 287 -4.20 26.56 6.40
C ARG A 287 -4.55 27.41 5.18
N ASN A 288 -3.65 27.59 4.21
CA ASN A 288 -3.91 28.38 3.00
C ASN A 288 -4.31 27.51 1.81
N PHE A 289 -4.16 26.18 1.90
CA PHE A 289 -4.57 25.28 0.82
C PHE A 289 -6.09 25.12 0.80
N ASP A 290 -6.73 25.13 1.98
CA ASP A 290 -8.19 25.08 2.11
C ASP A 290 -8.88 26.30 1.46
N ASP A 291 -8.25 27.49 1.50
CA ASP A 291 -8.76 28.71 0.85
C ASP A 291 -8.79 28.63 -0.68
N TYR A 292 -7.87 27.88 -1.29
CA TYR A 292 -7.81 27.73 -2.76
C TYR A 292 -8.65 26.56 -3.27
N THR A 293 -8.94 25.61 -2.40
CA THR A 293 -9.58 24.33 -2.74
C THR A 293 -10.99 24.20 -2.19
N GLY A 294 -11.49 25.21 -1.47
CA GLY A 294 -12.81 25.18 -0.85
C GLY A 294 -12.97 24.08 0.20
N GLY A 295 -11.86 23.57 0.76
CA GLY A 295 -11.85 22.42 1.66
C GLY A 295 -12.01 21.06 0.98
N PHE A 296 -11.93 20.97 -0.35
CA PHE A 296 -11.94 19.69 -1.06
C PHE A 296 -10.60 18.97 -0.95
N SER A 297 -10.64 17.66 -0.71
CA SER A 297 -9.45 16.81 -0.83
C SER A 297 -8.88 16.86 -2.26
N GLU A 298 -7.60 16.55 -2.47
CA GLU A 298 -7.00 16.49 -3.83
C GLU A 298 -7.77 15.52 -4.74
N GLU A 299 -8.30 14.44 -4.18
CA GLU A 299 -9.11 13.44 -4.89
C GLU A 299 -10.48 14.00 -5.29
N GLU A 300 -11.14 14.78 -4.41
CA GLU A 300 -12.38 15.49 -4.77
C GLU A 300 -12.16 16.51 -5.88
N GLN A 301 -11.08 17.28 -5.81
CA GLN A 301 -10.76 18.29 -6.83
C GLN A 301 -10.51 17.64 -8.20
N MET A 302 -9.74 16.55 -8.23
CA MET A 302 -9.55 15.79 -9.47
C MET A 302 -10.86 15.21 -9.99
N ARG A 303 -11.70 14.66 -9.12
CA ARG A 303 -13.00 14.10 -9.52
C ARG A 303 -13.94 15.17 -10.09
N GLN A 304 -14.04 16.33 -9.43
CA GLN A 304 -14.82 17.46 -9.94
C GLN A 304 -14.26 17.98 -11.28
N ALA A 305 -12.94 18.12 -11.41
CA ALA A 305 -12.32 18.57 -12.65
C ALA A 305 -12.60 17.59 -13.82
N VAL A 306 -12.59 16.28 -13.56
CA VAL A 306 -12.95 15.26 -14.54
C VAL A 306 -14.44 15.34 -14.90
N GLU A 307 -15.34 15.49 -13.93
CA GLU A 307 -16.78 15.62 -14.18
C GLU A 307 -17.11 16.90 -14.97
N GLU A 308 -16.48 18.03 -14.65
CA GLU A 308 -16.64 19.29 -15.41
C GLU A 308 -16.09 19.18 -16.82
N SER A 309 -14.93 18.53 -17.00
CA SER A 309 -14.36 18.21 -18.31
C SER A 309 -15.35 17.40 -19.17
N LEU A 310 -15.96 16.36 -18.60
CA LEU A 310 -16.96 15.55 -19.30
C LEU A 310 -18.22 16.34 -19.62
N ARG A 311 -18.69 17.20 -18.70
CA ARG A 311 -19.86 18.05 -18.91
C ARG A 311 -19.60 19.14 -19.97
N GLN A 312 -18.41 19.74 -19.99
CA GLN A 312 -18.01 20.68 -21.05
C GLN A 312 -17.92 19.97 -22.40
N ARG A 313 -17.44 18.72 -22.43
CA ARG A 313 -17.39 17.90 -23.65
C ARG A 313 -18.78 17.52 -24.14
N ALA A 314 -19.73 17.25 -23.24
CA ALA A 314 -21.12 16.96 -23.58
C ALA A 314 -21.87 18.21 -24.10
N ASN A 315 -21.54 19.40 -23.60
CA ASN A 315 -22.17 20.66 -24.01
C ASN A 315 -21.51 21.34 -25.22
N ARG A 316 -20.33 20.89 -25.65
CA ARG A 316 -19.69 21.38 -26.88
C ARG A 316 -20.16 20.55 -28.08
N ALA A 317 -20.98 21.19 -28.92
CA ALA A 317 -21.25 20.76 -30.28
C ALA A 317 -19.93 20.45 -31.02
N PRO A 318 -19.92 19.47 -31.97
CA PRO A 318 -18.71 18.99 -32.62
C PRO A 318 -18.09 20.11 -33.47
N GLY A 319 -17.08 20.79 -32.95
CA GLY A 319 -16.42 21.89 -33.66
C GLY A 319 -15.37 22.69 -32.88
N ALA A 320 -15.14 22.44 -31.59
CA ALA A 320 -14.06 23.12 -30.87
C ALA A 320 -12.70 22.45 -31.17
N PRO A 321 -11.68 23.18 -31.66
CA PRO A 321 -10.36 22.63 -31.91
C PRO A 321 -9.67 22.20 -30.60
N PRO A 322 -8.82 21.17 -30.62
CA PRO A 322 -8.04 20.78 -29.45
C PRO A 322 -7.06 21.89 -29.08
N TYR A 323 -6.91 22.15 -27.77
CA TYR A 323 -5.88 23.05 -27.26
C TYR A 323 -4.48 22.54 -27.65
N PRO A 324 -3.54 23.43 -28.02
CA PRO A 324 -2.19 23.02 -28.38
C PRO A 324 -1.33 22.78 -27.14
N PHE A 325 -0.75 21.57 -27.11
CA PHE A 325 0.33 21.05 -26.24
C PHE A 325 0.01 20.76 -24.76
#